data_AF-A0A3B9RZH3-F1
#
_entry.id   AF-A0A3B9RZH3-F1
#
_cell.length_a   1.000
_cell.length_b   1.000
_cell.length_c   1.000
_cell.angle_alpha   90.00
_cell.angle_beta   90.00
_cell.angle_gamma   90.00
#
_symmetry.space_group_name_H-M   'P 1'
#
loop_
_entity.id
_entity.type
_entity.pdbx_description
1 polymer ?
#
loop_
_entity_poly.entity_id
_entity_poly.type
_entity_poly.pdbx_seq_one_letter_code
_entity_poly.pdbx_strand_id
1 'polypeptide(L)'
;APVPVLAPNTPGDCFFIVLEAFRIALKYMTPVIVLSDGGLANASEPWKIPVLDQLPDLSPDFHTDQENFSPYQRNQQTLARNWA
;
A
#
# COMPACT_ATOMS: atom_id res chain seq x y z
N ALA A 1 1.18 14.83 -8.47
CA ALA A 1 1.67 13.56 -7.89
C ALA A 1 0.84 12.43 -8.47
N PRO A 2 1.43 11.25 -8.76
CA PRO A 2 0.68 10.10 -9.30
C PRO A 2 -0.33 9.58 -8.27
N VAL A 3 -1.45 9.04 -8.74
CA VAL A 3 -2.47 8.39 -7.88
C VAL A 3 -2.74 7.00 -8.44
N PRO A 4 -2.07 5.95 -7.92
CA PRO A 4 -2.37 4.57 -8.29
C PRO A 4 -3.82 4.22 -7.93
N VAL A 5 -4.47 3.46 -8.82
CA VAL A 5 -5.83 2.95 -8.62
C VAL A 5 -5.80 1.43 -8.77
N LEU A 6 -6.30 0.72 -7.78
CA LEU A 6 -6.44 -0.74 -7.79
C LEU A 6 -7.92 -1.10 -7.68
N ALA A 7 -8.34 -2.16 -8.35
CA ALA A 7 -9.71 -2.66 -8.30
C ALA A 7 -9.69 -4.17 -8.02
N PRO A 8 -10.33 -4.65 -6.94
CA PRO A 8 -10.45 -6.08 -6.68
C PRO A 8 -11.42 -6.74 -7.63
N ASN A 9 -11.19 -8.03 -7.91
CA ASN A 9 -12.04 -8.81 -8.82
C ASN A 9 -13.03 -9.73 -8.09
N THR A 10 -12.72 -10.15 -6.85
CA THR A 10 -13.57 -11.05 -6.03
C THR A 10 -13.52 -10.68 -4.54
N PRO A 11 -14.46 -11.17 -3.69
CA PRO A 11 -14.46 -10.84 -2.26
C PRO A 11 -13.18 -11.26 -1.51
N GLY A 12 -12.55 -12.37 -1.87
CA GLY A 12 -11.27 -12.83 -1.31
C GLY A 12 -10.08 -12.06 -1.87
N ASP A 13 -10.14 -11.61 -3.13
CA ASP A 13 -9.13 -10.74 -3.73
C ASP A 13 -9.06 -9.35 -3.04
N CYS A 14 -10.17 -8.86 -2.49
CA CYS A 14 -10.22 -7.61 -1.72
C CYS A 14 -9.13 -7.55 -0.63
N PHE A 15 -8.84 -8.65 0.06
CA PHE A 15 -7.79 -8.68 1.08
C PHE A 15 -6.41 -8.37 0.49
N PHE A 16 -6.04 -9.06 -0.59
CA PHE A 16 -4.73 -8.93 -1.22
C PHE A 16 -4.57 -7.57 -1.93
N ILE A 17 -5.63 -7.06 -2.54
CA ILE A 17 -5.62 -5.75 -3.20
C ILE A 17 -5.46 -4.61 -2.19
N VAL A 18 -6.13 -4.69 -1.04
CA VAL A 18 -5.95 -3.69 0.03
C VAL A 18 -4.51 -3.76 0.59
N LEU A 19 -3.98 -4.96 0.81
CA LEU A 19 -2.60 -5.17 1.26
C LEU A 19 -1.58 -4.56 0.27
N GLU A 20 -1.78 -4.79 -1.03
CA GLU A 20 -0.96 -4.22 -2.10
C GLU A 20 -1.10 -2.69 -2.17
N ALA A 21 -2.31 -2.15 -1.95
CA ALA A 21 -2.54 -0.71 -1.90
C ALA A 21 -1.75 -0.04 -0.76
N PHE A 22 -1.72 -0.66 0.43
CA PHE A 22 -0.87 -0.20 1.53
C PHE A 22 0.62 -0.26 1.18
N ARG A 23 1.07 -1.37 0.57
CA ARG A 23 2.47 -1.52 0.13
C ARG A 23 2.88 -0.41 -0.84
N ILE A 24 2.03 -0.07 -1.80
CA ILE A 24 2.28 1.02 -2.76
C ILE A 24 2.27 2.38 -2.05
N ALA A 25 1.27 2.64 -1.19
CA ALA A 25 1.14 3.90 -0.48
C ALA A 25 2.36 4.19 0.40
N LEU A 26 2.85 3.17 1.12
CA LEU A 26 4.00 3.27 2.01
C LEU A 26 5.32 3.39 1.23
N LYS A 27 5.52 2.53 0.21
CA LYS A 27 6.76 2.50 -0.59
C LYS A 27 6.99 3.78 -1.40
N TYR A 28 5.93 4.35 -1.98
CA TYR A 28 6.02 5.50 -2.88
C TYR A 28 5.58 6.82 -2.22
N MET A 29 5.13 6.76 -0.95
CA MET A 29 4.62 7.89 -0.19
C MET A 29 3.61 8.73 -0.98
N THR A 30 2.61 8.05 -1.56
CA THR A 30 1.63 8.61 -2.49
C THR A 30 0.22 8.13 -2.14
N PRO A 31 -0.85 8.93 -2.37
CA PRO A 31 -2.21 8.45 -2.18
C PRO A 31 -2.54 7.31 -3.15
N VAL A 32 -3.30 6.33 -2.68
CA VAL A 32 -3.78 5.18 -3.47
C VAL A 32 -5.29 5.10 -3.33
N ILE A 33 -5.98 4.83 -4.44
CA ILE A 33 -7.43 4.58 -4.47
C ILE A 33 -7.67 3.09 -4.66
N VAL A 34 -8.49 2.49 -3.81
CA VAL A 34 -9.07 1.18 -4.04
C VAL A 34 -10.50 1.37 -4.55
N LEU A 35 -10.73 1.05 -5.82
CA LEU A 35 -12.01 1.17 -6.49
C LEU A 35 -12.75 -0.17 -6.45
N SER A 36 -13.58 -0.34 -5.42
CA SER A 36 -14.49 -1.49 -5.27
C SER A 36 -15.94 -1.09 -5.61
N ASP A 37 -16.86 -2.04 -5.53
CA ASP A 37 -18.29 -1.85 -5.78
C ASP A 37 -19.19 -2.48 -4.70
N GLY A 38 -20.48 -2.14 -4.75
CA GLY A 38 -21.46 -2.64 -3.80
C GLY A 38 -21.74 -4.15 -3.90
N GLY A 39 -21.50 -4.77 -5.05
CA GLY A 39 -21.59 -6.22 -5.22
C GLY A 39 -20.51 -6.94 -4.42
N LEU A 40 -19.25 -6.55 -4.61
CA LEU A 40 -18.12 -7.11 -3.86
C LEU A 40 -18.23 -6.85 -2.35
N ALA A 41 -18.67 -5.66 -1.96
CA ALA A 41 -18.82 -5.29 -0.55
C ALA A 41 -19.86 -6.15 0.20
N ASN A 42 -20.84 -6.72 -0.51
CA ASN A 42 -21.91 -7.53 0.07
C ASN A 42 -21.82 -9.03 -0.29
N ALA A 43 -20.85 -9.42 -1.09
CA ALA A 43 -20.62 -10.80 -1.48
C ALA A 43 -19.74 -11.53 -0.46
N SER A 44 -19.72 -12.86 -0.56
CA SER A 44 -18.83 -13.72 0.22
C SER A 44 -18.29 -14.83 -0.67
N GLU A 45 -17.05 -15.23 -0.42
CA GLU A 45 -16.46 -16.42 -1.05
C GLU A 45 -15.57 -17.15 -0.04
N PRO A 46 -15.48 -18.49 -0.11
CA PRO A 46 -14.51 -19.23 0.66
C PRO A 46 -13.10 -18.90 0.13
N TRP A 47 -12.23 -18.42 1.01
CA TRP A 47 -10.85 -18.09 0.69
C TRP A 47 -9.92 -18.58 1.80
N LYS A 48 -8.67 -18.85 1.44
CA LYS A 48 -7.64 -19.26 2.39
C LYS A 48 -7.04 -18.03 3.04
N ILE A 49 -7.25 -17.86 4.34
CA ILE A 49 -6.59 -16.83 5.12
C ILE A 49 -5.08 -17.13 5.12
N PRO A 50 -4.23 -16.20 4.65
CA PRO A 50 -2.79 -16.38 4.68
C PRO A 50 -2.30 -16.39 6.13
N VAL A 51 -1.23 -17.15 6.37
CA VAL A 51 -0.50 -17.07 7.65
C VAL A 51 0.31 -15.78 7.70
N LEU A 52 0.47 -15.22 8.89
CA LEU A 52 1.04 -13.87 9.07
C LEU A 52 2.49 -13.75 8.55
N ASP A 53 3.28 -14.80 8.66
CA ASP A 53 4.67 -14.88 8.19
C ASP A 53 4.80 -14.91 6.66
N GLN A 54 3.70 -15.13 5.93
CA GLN A 54 3.65 -15.06 4.47
C GLN A 54 3.24 -13.67 3.95
N LEU A 55 2.84 -12.75 4.84
CA LEU A 55 2.48 -11.40 4.44
C LEU A 55 3.73 -10.56 4.15
N PRO A 56 3.66 -9.61 3.21
CA PRO A 56 4.77 -8.70 2.92
C PRO A 56 5.02 -7.79 4.12
N ASP A 57 6.29 -7.50 4.39
CA ASP A 57 6.64 -6.44 5.34
C ASP A 57 6.21 -5.08 4.76
N LEU A 58 5.43 -4.34 5.55
CA LEU A 58 4.91 -3.03 5.21
C LEU A 58 5.63 -1.91 5.98
N SER A 59 6.65 -2.23 6.77
CA SER A 59 7.40 -1.25 7.55
C SER A 59 8.06 -0.23 6.61
N PRO A 60 7.72 1.07 6.71
CA PRO A 60 8.42 2.08 5.95
C PRO A 60 9.79 2.38 6.58
N ASP A 61 10.74 2.77 5.75
CA ASP A 61 12.05 3.25 6.22
C ASP A 61 11.91 4.70 6.72
N PHE A 62 11.95 4.87 8.06
CA PHE A 62 11.97 6.19 8.69
C PHE A 62 13.37 6.80 8.67
N HIS A 63 13.46 8.07 8.30
CA HIS A 63 14.69 8.82 8.32
C HIS A 63 15.10 9.12 9.77
N THR A 64 16.30 8.67 10.16
CA THR A 64 16.77 8.79 11.55
C THR A 64 17.77 9.94 11.75
N ASP A 65 18.32 10.50 10.68
CA ASP A 65 19.30 11.59 10.75
C ASP A 65 18.59 12.95 10.79
N GLN A 66 18.54 13.55 11.98
CA GLN A 66 17.84 14.81 12.17
C GLN A 66 18.56 16.00 11.54
N GLU A 67 19.89 15.95 11.39
CA GLU A 67 20.68 17.05 10.84
C GLU A 67 20.57 17.14 9.32
N ASN A 68 20.40 15.99 8.65
CA ASN A 68 20.32 15.89 7.19
C ASN A 68 18.89 15.69 6.66
N PHE A 69 17.85 15.90 7.48
CA PHE A 69 16.48 15.75 7.03
C PHE A 69 16.02 16.93 6.15
N SER A 70 15.54 16.62 4.94
CA SER A 70 14.83 17.58 4.10
C SER A 70 13.49 17.01 3.61
N PRO A 71 12.35 17.66 3.91
CA PRO A 71 11.02 17.13 3.56
C PRO A 71 10.74 17.08 2.05
N TYR A 72 11.58 17.72 1.24
CA TYR A 72 11.48 17.70 -0.23
C TYR A 72 12.47 16.73 -0.88
N GLN A 73 13.40 16.15 -0.13
CA GLN A 73 14.32 15.14 -0.64
C GLN A 73 13.54 13.91 -1.09
N ARG A 74 13.93 13.36 -2.24
CA ARG A 74 13.29 12.20 -2.83
C ARG A 74 14.30 11.09 -3.07
N ASN A 75 13.87 9.86 -2.81
CA ASN A 75 14.60 8.67 -3.23
C ASN A 75 14.73 8.67 -4.76
N GLN A 76 15.93 8.40 -5.30
CA GLN A 76 16.17 8.48 -6.74
C GLN A 76 15.46 7.41 -7.57
N GLN A 77 15.16 6.26 -6.97
CA GLN A 77 14.51 5.14 -7.66
C GLN A 77 12.99 5.21 -7.51
N THR A 78 12.49 5.46 -6.30
CA THR A 78 11.04 5.45 -6.02
C THR A 78 10.40 6.84 -6.14
N LEU A 79 11.19 7.91 -6.14
CA LEU A 79 10.75 9.30 -6.05
C LEU A 79 9.91 9.61 -4.80
N ALA A 80 9.82 8.68 -3.85
CA ALA A 80 9.17 8.85 -2.57
C ALA A 80 9.91 9.90 -1.75
N ARG A 81 9.17 10.67 -0.94
CA ARG A 81 9.78 11.48 0.11
C ARG A 81 10.14 10.58 1.28
N ASN A 82 11.02 11.07 2.15
CA ASN A 82 11.39 10.35 3.37
C ASN A 82 10.22 10.33 4.35
N TRP A 83 9.96 9.15 4.94
CA TRP A 83 9.20 9.05 6.18
C TRP A 83 10.05 9.63 7.32
N ALA A 84 9.44 10.38 8.23
CA ALA A 84 10.12 11.12 9.30
C ALA A 84 9.34 11.01 10.60
#